data_AF-A0A0F9IEF7-F1
#
_entry.id   AF-A0A0F9IEF7-F1
#
_cell.length_a   1.000
_cell.length_b   1.000
_cell.length_c   1.000
_cell.angle_alpha   90.00
_cell.angle_beta   90.00
_cell.angle_gamma   90.00
#
_symmetry.space_group_name_H-M   'P 1'
#
loop_
_entity.id
_entity.type
_entity.pdbx_description
1 polymer ?
#
loop_
_entity_poly.entity_id
_entity_poly.type
_entity_poly.pdbx_seq_one_letter_code
_entity_poly.pdbx_strand_id
1 'polypeptide(L)'
;MIDLIRANADAILAAASIVYAVFFLPQLRHQAMARACTVPLMTAVPYLLATCTMGVVFATLSMWLTAGIDVLMVALWLVVIWQRTTYGDGTIQ
;
A
#
# COMPACT_ATOMS: atom_id res chain seq x y z
N MET A 1 4.46 19.04 23.27
CA MET A 1 3.60 18.34 22.29
C MET A 1 4.40 17.88 21.07
N ILE A 2 5.17 18.75 20.41
CA ILE A 2 6.04 18.40 19.28
C ILE A 2 7.11 17.35 19.65
N ASP A 3 7.68 17.44 20.85
CA ASP A 3 8.71 16.49 21.30
C ASP A 3 8.17 15.09 21.58
N LEU A 4 6.93 15.00 22.09
CA LEU A 4 6.22 13.73 22.28
C LEU A 4 5.91 13.07 20.93
N ILE A 5 5.53 13.87 19.93
CA ILE A 5 5.28 13.40 18.57
C ILE A 5 6.58 12.91 17.94
N ARG A 6 7.69 13.65 18.07
CA ARG A 6 9.01 13.19 17.59
C ARG A 6 9.44 11.87 18.24
N ALA A 7 9.25 11.74 19.55
CA ALA A 7 9.63 10.54 20.29
C ALA A 7 8.81 9.29 19.88
N ASN A 8 7.57 9.48 19.41
CA ASN A 8 6.67 8.38 19.04
C ASN A 8 6.30 8.39 17.55
N ALA A 9 7.04 9.13 16.72
CA ALA A 9 6.67 9.38 15.33
C ALA A 9 6.55 8.07 14.53
N ASP A 10 7.45 7.11 14.76
CA ASP A 10 7.42 5.81 14.12
C ASP A 10 6.16 5.01 14.49
N ALA A 11 5.80 4.96 15.77
CA ALA A 11 4.61 4.26 16.23
C ALA A 11 3.31 4.90 15.69
N ILE A 12 3.25 6.23 15.62
CA ILE A 12 2.08 6.95 15.10
C ILE A 12 1.92 6.72 13.60
N LEU A 13 3.01 6.85 12.83
CA LEU A 13 2.98 6.60 11.38
C LEU A 13 2.69 5.14 11.08
N ALA A 14 3.31 4.21 11.81
CA ALA A 14 3.01 2.79 11.73
C ALA A 14 1.51 2.51 11.95
N ALA A 15 0.93 3.06 13.01
CA ALA A 15 -0.50 2.88 13.29
C ALA A 15 -1.37 3.41 12.13
N ALA A 16 -1.04 4.59 11.59
CA ALA A 16 -1.75 5.14 10.43
C ALA A 16 -1.61 4.26 9.18
N SER A 17 -0.41 3.75 8.90
CA SER A 17 -0.15 2.86 7.76
C SER A 17 -0.86 1.52 7.91
N ILE A 18 -0.94 0.95 9.13
CA ILE A 18 -1.72 -0.27 9.40
C ILE A 18 -3.20 -0.03 9.14
N VAL A 19 -3.74 1.08 9.63
CA VAL A 19 -5.15 1.45 9.40
C VAL A 19 -5.41 1.51 7.89
N TYR A 20 -4.57 2.21 7.15
CA TYR A 20 -4.68 2.29 5.69
C TYR A 20 -4.62 0.91 5.01
N ALA A 21 -3.69 0.04 5.42
CA ALA A 21 -3.59 -1.33 4.91
C ALA A 21 -4.85 -2.15 5.18
N VAL A 22 -5.41 -2.07 6.40
CA VAL A 22 -6.65 -2.77 6.78
C VAL A 22 -7.84 -2.28 5.96
N PHE A 23 -7.96 -0.96 5.72
CA PHE A 23 -9.01 -0.40 4.87
C PHE A 23 -8.90 -0.82 3.40
N PHE A 24 -7.71 -1.23 2.96
CA PHE A 24 -7.48 -1.70 1.60
C PHE A 24 -7.93 -3.15 1.38
N LEU A 25 -7.92 -3.98 2.43
CA LEU A 25 -8.28 -5.40 2.33
C LEU A 25 -9.70 -5.68 1.82
N PRO A 26 -10.77 -4.97 2.27
CA PRO A 26 -12.12 -5.16 1.73
C PRO A 26 -12.19 -4.92 0.21
N GLN A 27 -11.47 -3.92 -0.29
CA GLN A 27 -11.43 -3.60 -1.72
C GLN A 27 -10.79 -4.76 -2.50
N LEU A 28 -9.62 -5.24 -2.07
CA LEU A 28 -8.95 -6.37 -2.71
C LEU A 28 -9.81 -7.64 -2.70
N ARG A 29 -10.51 -7.90 -1.59
CA ARG A 29 -11.42 -9.03 -1.47
C ARG A 29 -12.60 -8.89 -2.42
N HIS A 30 -13.21 -7.72 -2.48
CA HIS A 30 -14.35 -7.47 -3.38
C HIS A 30 -13.94 -7.64 -4.85
N GLN A 31 -12.79 -7.09 -5.25
CA GLN A 31 -12.24 -7.24 -6.61
C GLN A 31 -11.95 -8.70 -6.96
N ALA A 32 -11.41 -9.49 -6.02
CA ALA A 32 -11.19 -10.92 -6.18
C ALA A 32 -12.50 -11.71 -6.35
N MET A 33 -13.51 -11.41 -5.52
CA MET A 33 -14.81 -12.09 -5.59
C MET A 33 -15.58 -11.74 -6.86
N ALA A 34 -15.55 -10.47 -7.27
CA ALA A 34 -16.19 -9.99 -8.49
C ALA A 34 -15.42 -10.35 -9.77
N ARG A 35 -14.18 -10.85 -9.65
CA ARG A 35 -13.22 -11.04 -10.75
C ARG A 35 -13.17 -9.81 -11.66
N ALA A 36 -13.16 -8.64 -11.06
CA ALA A 36 -13.14 -7.35 -11.74
C ALA A 36 -12.22 -6.40 -10.99
N CYS A 37 -11.17 -5.91 -11.66
CA CYS A 37 -10.26 -4.93 -11.08
C CYS A 37 -10.57 -3.54 -11.63
N THR A 38 -11.03 -2.65 -10.74
CA THR A 38 -11.41 -1.28 -11.05
C THR A 38 -10.23 -0.30 -11.05
N VAL A 39 -9.05 -0.73 -10.60
CA VAL A 39 -7.86 0.13 -10.50
C VAL A 39 -7.03 0.03 -11.80
N PRO A 40 -6.81 1.14 -12.52
CA PRO A 40 -5.96 1.14 -13.70
C PRO A 40 -4.48 0.85 -13.37
N LEU A 41 -3.78 0.15 -14.26
CA LEU A 41 -2.33 -0.07 -14.13
C LEU A 41 -1.54 1.25 -14.06
N MET A 42 -1.99 2.27 -14.81
CA MET A 42 -1.41 3.61 -14.80
C MET A 42 -1.52 4.31 -13.44
N THR A 43 -2.37 3.82 -12.54
CA THR A 43 -2.45 4.29 -11.15
C THR A 43 -1.68 3.35 -10.22
N ALA A 44 -1.87 2.03 -10.37
CA ALA A 44 -1.27 1.05 -9.47
C ALA A 44 0.27 1.03 -9.52
N VAL A 45 0.88 1.16 -10.70
CA VAL A 45 2.34 1.11 -10.86
C VAL A 45 3.01 2.34 -10.23
N PRO A 46 2.58 3.59 -10.48
CA PRO A 46 3.14 4.75 -9.78
C PRO A 46 2.97 4.68 -8.26
N TYR A 47 1.83 4.21 -7.77
CA TYR A 47 1.61 4.05 -6.33
C TYR A 47 2.55 3.01 -5.72
N LEU A 48 2.73 1.85 -6.37
CA LEU A 48 3.70 0.85 -5.93
C LEU A 48 5.11 1.47 -5.80
N LEU A 49 5.57 2.18 -6.84
CA LEU A 49 6.88 2.83 -6.83
C LEU A 49 7.00 3.90 -5.73
N ALA A 50 5.94 4.70 -5.54
CA ALA A 50 5.89 5.69 -4.48
C ALA A 50 6.00 5.04 -3.10
N THR A 51 5.24 3.97 -2.83
CA THR A 51 5.30 3.22 -1.56
C THR A 51 6.67 2.58 -1.36
N CYS A 52 7.27 1.97 -2.38
CA CYS A 52 8.65 1.46 -2.28
C CYS A 52 9.65 2.56 -1.92
N THR A 53 9.51 3.74 -2.54
CA THR A 53 10.39 4.89 -2.29
C THR A 53 10.21 5.42 -0.87
N MET A 54 8.97 5.52 -0.39
CA MET A 54 8.66 5.93 0.98
C MET A 54 9.21 4.93 2.01
N GLY A 55 9.10 3.63 1.75
CA GLY A 55 9.69 2.61 2.61
C GLY A 55 11.21 2.77 2.78
N VAL A 56 11.92 3.10 1.70
CA VAL A 56 13.37 3.41 1.75
C VAL A 56 13.62 4.69 2.56
N VAL A 57 12.81 5.73 2.39
CA VAL A 57 12.92 6.98 3.17
C VAL A 57 12.68 6.71 4.67
N PHE A 58 11.68 5.90 5.03
CA PHE A 58 11.45 5.55 6.43
C PHE A 58 12.61 4.74 7.03
N ALA A 59 13.18 3.81 6.24
CA ALA A 59 14.36 3.07 6.65
C ALA A 59 15.57 3.99 6.87
N THR A 60 15.82 4.98 6.00
CA THR A 60 16.93 5.93 6.18
C THR A 60 16.75 6.83 7.40
N LEU A 61 15.50 7.09 7.80
CA LEU A 61 15.13 7.80 9.02
C LEU A 61 15.11 6.90 10.28
N SER A 62 15.53 5.63 10.17
CA SER A 62 15.48 4.63 11.25
C SER A 62 14.08 4.37 11.81
N MET A 63 13.04 4.63 11.01
CA MET A 63 11.63 4.38 11.34
C MET A 63 11.25 2.97 10.90
N TRP A 64 11.86 1.97 11.56
CA TRP A 64 11.82 0.57 11.13
C TRP A 64 10.42 -0.04 11.19
N LEU A 65 9.58 0.40 12.14
CA LEU A 65 8.22 -0.12 12.25
C LEU A 65 7.38 0.32 11.05
N THR A 66 7.44 1.63 10.72
CA THR A 66 6.76 2.20 9.56
C THR A 66 7.30 1.59 8.26
N ALA A 67 8.61 1.46 8.12
CA ALA A 67 9.23 0.84 6.94
C ALA A 67 8.78 -0.63 6.76
N GLY A 68 8.66 -1.38 7.85
CA GLY A 68 8.15 -2.77 7.82
C GLY A 68 6.69 -2.86 7.38
N ILE A 69 5.85 -1.90 7.77
CA ILE A 69 4.45 -1.84 7.32
C ILE A 69 4.36 -1.42 5.86
N ASP A 70 5.24 -0.55 5.38
CA ASP A 70 5.32 -0.21 3.96
C ASP A 70 5.61 -1.44 3.09
N VAL A 71 6.40 -2.40 3.57
CA VAL A 71 6.59 -3.70 2.86
C VAL A 71 5.26 -4.45 2.71
N LEU A 72 4.41 -4.46 3.73
CA LEU A 72 3.08 -5.04 3.63
C LEU A 72 2.24 -4.28 2.60
N MET A 73 2.35 -2.96 2.56
CA MET A 73 1.59 -2.16 1.61
C MET A 73 2.05 -2.34 0.17
N VAL A 74 3.36 -2.52 -0.06
CA VAL A 74 3.93 -2.95 -1.35
C VAL A 74 3.32 -4.29 -1.78
N ALA A 75 3.23 -5.27 -0.88
CA ALA A 75 2.61 -6.55 -1.19
C ALA A 75 1.13 -6.40 -1.58
N LEU A 76 0.37 -5.53 -0.91
CA LEU A 76 -1.03 -5.25 -1.27
C LEU A 76 -1.16 -4.62 -2.66
N TRP A 77 -0.28 -3.69 -3.03
CA TRP A 77 -0.26 -3.10 -4.38
C TRP A 77 0.15 -4.10 -5.46
N LEU A 78 1.07 -5.03 -5.16
CA LEU A 78 1.38 -6.13 -6.06
C LEU A 78 0.16 -7.03 -6.29
N VAL A 79 -0.66 -7.26 -5.27
CA VAL A 79 -1.94 -7.98 -5.42
C VAL A 79 -2.90 -7.20 -6.33
N VAL A 80 -3.01 -5.86 -6.22
CA VAL A 80 -3.83 -5.06 -7.15
C VAL A 80 -3.38 -5.23 -8.60
N ILE A 81 -2.07 -5.13 -8.83
CA ILE A 81 -1.49 -5.30 -10.18
C ILE A 81 -1.79 -6.70 -10.70
N TRP A 82 -1.60 -7.73 -9.89
CA TRP A 82 -1.90 -9.11 -10.25
C TRP A 82 -3.39 -9.34 -10.54
N GLN A 83 -4.28 -8.77 -9.72
CA GLN A 83 -5.72 -8.80 -9.99
C GLN A 83 -6.06 -8.06 -11.28
N ARG A 84 -5.39 -6.95 -11.59
CA ARG A 84 -5.60 -6.22 -12.84
C ARG A 84 -5.09 -7.00 -14.05
N THR A 85 -3.98 -7.71 -13.96
CA THR A 85 -3.49 -8.54 -15.09
C THR A 85 -4.31 -9.83 -15.25
N THR A 86 -4.88 -10.36 -14.17
CA THR A 86 -5.66 -11.61 -14.21
C THR A 86 -7.15 -11.37 -14.56
N TYR A 87 -7.73 -10.28 -14.08
CA TYR A 87 -9.14 -9.95 -14.27
C TYR A 87 -9.38 -8.86 -15.33
N GLY A 88 -8.33 -8.17 -15.76
CA GLY A 88 -8.41 -7.02 -16.67
C GLY A 88 -8.55 -7.37 -18.15
N ASP A 89 -8.53 -8.65 -18.52
CA ASP A 89 -8.76 -9.15 -19.89
C ASP A 89 -10.24 -9.08 -20.30
N GLY A 90 -10.83 -7.89 -20.17
CA GLY A 90 -12.17 -7.55 -20.66
C GLY A 90 -12.33 -6.11 -21.12
N THR A 91 -11.28 -5.28 -21.07
CA THR A 91 -11.34 -3.88 -21.53
C THR A 91 -10.07 -3.43 -22.25
N ILE A 92 -9.72 -4.16 -23.33
CA ILE A 92 -9.20 -3.56 -24.57
C ILE A 92 -9.87 -4.30 -25.74
N GLN A 93 -11.12 -3.92 -26.02
CA GLN A 93 -11.72 -3.89 -27.36
C GLN A 93 -12.54 -2.61 -27.44
#